data_AF-A0A9X2AW69-F1
#
_entry.id   AF-A0A9X2AW69-F1
#
_cell.length_a   1.000
_cell.length_b   1.000
_cell.length_c   1.000
_cell.angle_alpha   90.00
_cell.angle_beta   90.00
_cell.angle_gamma   90.00
#
_symmetry.space_group_name_H-M   'P 1'
#
loop_
_entity.id
_entity.type
_entity.pdbx_description
1 polymer ?
#
loop_
_entity_poly.entity_id
_entity_poly.type
_entity_poly.pdbx_seq_one_letter_code
_entity_poly.pdbx_strand_id
1 'polypeptide(L)'
;MKIVTKDDNFFFLLISLLSLFFISAVVHQYRDNAQTFVLMSLVLCMGVSIVGVHRKQAFYRSWYVILILVVVASGSLSLFQEVDLSLVTMSAMLFFLLAHTFSALKQVITPKEVTLNQIVGSICVYLLFGLSFAFIYLIQLELFNTPFNGLEHKPWLDNLFEVIYFSFITLTTVGFGDISPTLAIPKFFVFLEAITGSFYLAILVASLVSSHLSQKDAKK
;
A
#
# COMPACT_ATOMS: atom_id res chain seq x y z
N MET A 1 -32.60 -12.66 0.95
CA MET A 1 -31.26 -12.48 0.37
C MET A 1 -31.18 -11.03 -0.10
N LYS A 2 -30.64 -10.12 0.75
CA LYS A 2 -30.54 -8.69 0.41
C LYS A 2 -29.53 -8.55 -0.73
N ILE A 3 -30.03 -8.10 -1.88
CA ILE A 3 -29.24 -7.73 -3.05
C ILE A 3 -28.19 -6.73 -2.57
N VAL A 4 -26.92 -7.03 -2.84
CA VAL A 4 -25.76 -6.19 -2.50
C VAL A 4 -26.02 -4.80 -3.07
N THR A 5 -26.39 -3.86 -2.20
CA THR A 5 -26.60 -2.47 -2.57
C THR A 5 -25.26 -1.88 -2.96
N LYS A 6 -25.26 -1.22 -4.12
CA LYS A 6 -24.64 0.05 -4.56
C LYS A 6 -23.63 0.81 -3.66
N ASP A 7 -23.03 0.18 -2.67
CA ASP A 7 -22.07 0.69 -1.71
C ASP A 7 -20.67 0.29 -2.17
N ASP A 8 -19.72 1.23 -2.09
CA ASP A 8 -18.29 1.06 -2.36
C ASP A 8 -17.77 -0.29 -1.82
N ASN A 9 -17.46 -1.26 -2.69
CA ASN A 9 -17.17 -2.62 -2.25
C ASN A 9 -15.66 -2.83 -2.04
N PHE A 10 -15.23 -2.69 -0.77
CA PHE A 10 -13.85 -2.90 -0.36
C PHE A 10 -13.35 -4.33 -0.56
N PHE A 11 -14.24 -5.31 -0.78
CA PHE A 11 -13.82 -6.67 -1.09
C PHE A 11 -13.04 -6.74 -2.41
N PHE A 12 -13.40 -5.93 -3.42
CA PHE A 12 -12.62 -5.88 -4.67
C PHE A 12 -11.20 -5.35 -4.42
N LEU A 13 -11.07 -4.33 -3.58
CA LEU A 13 -9.77 -3.80 -3.20
C LEU A 13 -8.95 -4.82 -2.42
N LEU A 14 -9.55 -5.51 -1.46
CA LEU A 14 -8.87 -6.54 -0.68
C LEU A 14 -8.37 -7.66 -1.57
N ILE A 15 -9.23 -8.20 -2.45
CA ILE A 15 -8.86 -9.26 -3.40
C ILE A 15 -7.72 -8.78 -4.30
N SER A 16 -7.77 -7.54 -4.78
CA SER A 16 -6.71 -6.96 -5.60
C SER A 16 -5.39 -6.84 -4.85
N LEU A 17 -5.39 -6.40 -3.59
CA LEU A 17 -4.18 -6.29 -2.75
C LEU A 17 -3.59 -7.66 -2.42
N LEU A 18 -4.42 -8.64 -2.06
CA LEU A 18 -3.96 -10.00 -1.81
C LEU A 18 -3.41 -10.66 -3.07
N SER A 19 -4.07 -10.43 -4.21
CA SER A 19 -3.60 -10.89 -5.52
C SER A 19 -2.27 -10.23 -5.88
N LEU A 20 -2.10 -8.94 -5.61
CA LEU A 20 -0.85 -8.22 -5.80
C LEU A 20 0.30 -8.90 -5.04
N PHE A 21 0.13 -9.19 -3.74
CA PHE A 21 1.18 -9.84 -2.96
C PHE A 21 1.48 -11.25 -3.45
N PHE A 22 0.45 -12.04 -3.75
CA PHE A 22 0.63 -13.41 -4.20
C PHE A 22 1.29 -13.48 -5.59
N ILE A 23 0.80 -12.69 -6.55
CA ILE A 23 1.39 -12.59 -7.89
C ILE A 23 2.83 -12.11 -7.78
N SER A 24 3.09 -11.10 -6.94
CA SER A 24 4.44 -10.58 -6.72
C SER A 24 5.40 -11.67 -6.23
N ALA A 25 5.00 -12.46 -5.23
CA ALA A 25 5.81 -13.57 -4.72
C ALA A 25 6.06 -14.66 -5.77
N VAL A 26 5.02 -15.08 -6.50
CA VAL A 26 5.15 -16.11 -7.56
C VAL A 26 6.06 -15.63 -8.68
N VAL A 27 5.87 -14.40 -9.17
CA VAL A 27 6.69 -13.86 -10.26
C VAL A 27 8.13 -13.72 -9.78
N HIS A 28 8.37 -13.22 -8.56
CA HIS A 28 9.72 -13.08 -8.00
C HIS A 28 10.45 -14.42 -7.90
N GLN A 29 9.73 -15.51 -7.62
CA GLN A 29 10.31 -16.85 -7.50
C GLN A 29 10.69 -17.49 -8.86
N TYR A 30 9.97 -17.17 -9.94
CA TYR A 30 10.04 -17.94 -11.21
C TYR A 30 10.45 -17.15 -12.45
N ARG A 31 10.54 -15.81 -12.41
CA ARG A 31 10.86 -14.99 -13.58
C ARG A 31 12.03 -14.05 -13.34
N ASP A 32 12.94 -14.03 -14.31
CA ASP A 32 13.84 -12.91 -14.53
C ASP A 32 13.02 -11.67 -14.93
N ASN A 33 13.36 -10.48 -14.40
CA ASN A 33 12.58 -9.22 -14.48
C ASN A 33 11.22 -9.22 -13.75
N ALA A 34 11.13 -9.95 -12.64
CA ALA A 34 9.91 -10.01 -11.85
C ALA A 34 9.36 -8.64 -11.41
N GLN A 35 10.21 -7.66 -11.10
CA GLN A 35 9.72 -6.43 -10.48
C GLN A 35 9.00 -5.47 -11.43
N THR A 36 9.28 -5.53 -12.73
CA THR A 36 8.45 -4.80 -13.71
C THR A 36 7.01 -5.32 -13.68
N PHE A 37 6.82 -6.64 -13.55
CA PHE A 37 5.49 -7.22 -13.36
C PHE A 37 4.87 -6.82 -12.02
N VAL A 38 5.67 -6.77 -10.94
CA VAL A 38 5.19 -6.27 -9.64
C VAL A 38 4.69 -4.84 -9.76
N LEU A 39 5.45 -3.95 -10.39
CA LEU A 39 5.03 -2.57 -10.64
C LEU A 39 3.73 -2.50 -11.44
N MET A 40 3.62 -3.26 -12.54
CA MET A 40 2.42 -3.29 -13.37
C MET A 40 1.20 -3.80 -12.58
N SER A 41 1.37 -4.85 -11.77
CA SER A 41 0.31 -5.36 -10.90
C SER A 41 -0.09 -4.35 -9.81
N LEU A 42 0.85 -3.55 -9.31
CA LEU A 42 0.59 -2.49 -8.34
C LEU A 42 -0.20 -1.34 -8.97
N VAL A 43 0.16 -0.92 -10.19
CA VAL A 43 -0.60 0.08 -10.96
C VAL A 43 -2.02 -0.43 -11.24
N LEU A 44 -2.16 -1.68 -11.71
CA LEU A 44 -3.47 -2.29 -11.93
C LEU A 44 -4.31 -2.35 -10.64
N CYS A 45 -3.68 -2.68 -9.51
CA CYS A 45 -4.33 -2.67 -8.20
C CYS A 45 -4.85 -1.27 -7.82
N MET A 46 -4.08 -0.22 -8.10
CA MET A 46 -4.54 1.16 -7.93
C MET A 46 -5.73 1.48 -8.86
N GLY A 47 -5.71 1.00 -10.10
CA GLY A 47 -6.83 1.14 -11.04
C GLY A 47 -8.13 0.53 -10.51
N VAL A 48 -8.07 -0.70 -9.98
CA VAL A 48 -9.21 -1.38 -9.35
C VAL A 48 -9.72 -0.61 -8.13
N SER A 49 -8.81 -0.03 -7.34
CA SER A 49 -9.17 0.77 -6.16
C SER A 49 -10.03 2.00 -6.48
N ILE A 50 -9.90 2.58 -7.68
CA ILE A 50 -10.72 3.73 -8.13
C ILE A 50 -12.16 3.31 -8.41
N VAL A 51 -12.34 2.13 -9.02
CA VAL A 51 -13.68 1.59 -9.30
C VAL A 51 -14.44 1.32 -8.00
N GLY A 52 -13.71 0.96 -6.93
CA GLY A 52 -14.28 0.77 -5.59
C GLY A 52 -14.71 2.06 -4.86
N VAL A 53 -14.34 3.26 -5.33
CA VAL A 53 -14.56 4.55 -4.62
C VAL A 53 -15.43 5.50 -5.46
N HIS A 54 -16.74 5.51 -5.22
CA HIS A 54 -17.73 6.13 -6.11
C HIS A 54 -17.86 7.65 -5.97
N ARG A 55 -17.44 8.27 -4.86
CA ARG A 55 -17.90 9.64 -4.54
C ARG A 55 -17.21 10.76 -5.35
N LYS A 56 -16.08 10.52 -6.03
CA LYS A 56 -15.36 11.51 -6.87
C LYS A 56 -14.57 10.91 -8.06
N GLN A 57 -15.15 9.95 -8.78
CA GLN A 57 -14.46 9.17 -9.82
C GLN A 57 -13.73 10.00 -10.89
N ALA A 58 -14.26 11.17 -11.31
CA ALA A 58 -13.63 11.97 -12.37
C ALA A 58 -12.25 12.54 -11.98
N PHE A 59 -12.11 13.04 -10.75
CA PHE A 59 -10.83 13.59 -10.26
C PHE A 59 -9.78 12.49 -10.09
N TYR A 60 -10.16 11.37 -9.44
CA TYR A 60 -9.26 10.24 -9.23
C TYR A 60 -8.84 9.57 -10.55
N ARG A 61 -9.75 9.51 -11.54
CA ARG A 61 -9.45 8.97 -12.87
C ARG A 61 -8.44 9.84 -13.62
N SER A 62 -8.56 11.18 -13.57
CA SER A 62 -7.57 12.07 -14.18
C SER A 62 -6.20 11.91 -13.55
N TRP A 63 -6.13 11.84 -12.22
CA TRP A 63 -4.87 11.55 -11.52
C TRP A 63 -4.30 10.20 -11.93
N TYR A 64 -5.09 9.13 -11.95
CA TYR A 64 -4.60 7.81 -12.35
C TYR A 64 -4.05 7.75 -13.78
N VAL A 65 -4.62 8.51 -14.72
CA VAL A 65 -4.04 8.67 -16.06
C VAL A 65 -2.67 9.33 -15.98
N ILE A 66 -2.50 10.36 -15.14
CA ILE A 66 -1.20 10.99 -14.91
C ILE A 66 -0.20 9.99 -14.32
N LEU A 67 -0.60 9.15 -13.36
CA LEU A 67 0.27 8.10 -12.82
C LEU A 67 0.76 7.16 -13.92
N ILE A 68 -0.15 6.64 -14.76
CA ILE A 68 0.21 5.76 -15.87
C ILE A 68 1.18 6.47 -16.81
N LEU A 69 0.91 7.72 -17.18
CA LEU A 69 1.78 8.49 -18.05
C LEU A 69 3.17 8.68 -17.45
N VAL A 70 3.28 8.96 -16.15
CA VAL A 70 4.56 9.09 -15.44
C VAL A 70 5.34 7.78 -15.45
N VAL A 71 4.68 6.65 -15.15
CA VAL A 71 5.30 5.31 -15.14
C VAL A 71 5.76 4.89 -16.53
N VAL A 72 4.94 5.12 -17.54
CA VAL A 72 5.27 4.80 -18.94
C VAL A 72 6.40 5.70 -19.43
N ALA A 73 6.34 7.00 -19.14
CA ALA A 73 7.39 7.95 -19.50
C ALA A 73 8.72 7.57 -18.84
N SER A 74 8.73 7.31 -17.52
CA SER A 74 9.95 6.93 -16.80
C SER A 74 10.52 5.61 -17.28
N GLY A 75 9.68 4.60 -17.51
CA GLY A 75 10.09 3.32 -18.09
C GLY A 75 10.60 3.44 -19.53
N SER A 76 10.05 4.35 -20.32
CA SER A 76 10.52 4.57 -21.69
C SER A 76 11.85 5.33 -21.74
N LEU A 77 12.02 6.36 -20.92
CA LEU A 77 13.23 7.20 -20.89
C LEU A 77 14.43 6.46 -20.29
N SER A 78 14.20 5.57 -19.32
CA SER A 78 15.27 4.73 -18.77
C SER A 78 15.85 3.75 -19.80
N LEU A 79 15.04 3.27 -20.76
CA LEU A 79 15.53 2.42 -21.86
C LEU A 79 16.51 3.13 -22.78
N PHE A 80 16.37 4.45 -22.94
CA PHE A 80 17.26 5.26 -23.77
C PHE A 80 18.47 5.81 -23.01
N GLN A 81 18.61 5.51 -21.70
CA GLN A 81 19.67 6.04 -20.81
C GLN A 81 19.76 7.58 -20.79
N GLU A 82 18.71 8.28 -21.23
CA GLU A 82 18.71 9.74 -21.38
C GLU A 82 18.54 10.45 -20.04
N VAL A 83 17.62 9.96 -19.18
CA VAL A 83 17.24 10.60 -17.91
C VAL A 83 16.77 9.56 -16.89
N ASP A 84 17.29 9.63 -15.66
CA ASP A 84 16.77 8.85 -14.55
C ASP A 84 15.59 9.57 -13.87
N LEU A 85 14.40 8.97 -13.97
CA LEU A 85 13.15 9.46 -13.36
C LEU A 85 12.66 8.52 -12.24
N SER A 86 13.54 7.71 -11.65
CA SER A 86 13.21 6.77 -10.58
C SER A 86 12.58 7.48 -9.39
N LEU A 87 13.25 8.52 -8.86
CA LEU A 87 12.77 9.28 -7.72
C LEU A 87 11.40 9.94 -7.99
N VAL A 88 11.18 10.43 -9.20
CA VAL A 88 9.89 11.01 -9.63
C VAL A 88 8.79 9.95 -9.64
N THR A 89 9.10 8.77 -10.19
CA THR A 89 8.15 7.64 -10.26
C THR A 89 7.76 7.15 -8.87
N MET A 90 8.75 6.97 -7.99
CA MET A 90 8.55 6.51 -6.61
C MET A 90 7.76 7.55 -5.79
N SER A 91 8.08 8.84 -5.96
CA SER A 91 7.36 9.93 -5.31
C SER A 91 5.91 10.04 -5.79
N ALA A 92 5.67 9.87 -7.10
CA ALA A 92 4.34 9.81 -7.65
C ALA A 92 3.57 8.62 -7.07
N MET A 93 4.14 7.41 -7.09
CA MET A 93 3.52 6.22 -6.50
C MET A 93 3.16 6.40 -5.03
N LEU A 94 4.09 6.95 -4.24
CA LEU A 94 3.85 7.25 -2.84
C LEU A 94 2.67 8.22 -2.66
N PHE A 95 2.63 9.29 -3.44
CA PHE A 95 1.53 10.25 -3.41
C PHE A 95 0.18 9.56 -3.70
N PHE A 96 0.13 8.69 -4.71
CA PHE A 96 -1.08 7.92 -5.04
C PHE A 96 -1.49 6.97 -3.92
N LEU A 97 -0.55 6.21 -3.37
CA LEU A 97 -0.81 5.30 -2.25
C LEU A 97 -1.36 6.05 -1.04
N LEU A 98 -0.76 7.18 -0.67
CA LEU A 98 -1.23 8.01 0.43
C LEU A 98 -2.64 8.56 0.13
N ALA A 99 -2.88 9.11 -1.06
CA ALA A 99 -4.20 9.62 -1.44
C ALA A 99 -5.29 8.53 -1.38
N HIS A 100 -4.99 7.31 -1.81
CA HIS A 100 -5.89 6.17 -1.70
C HIS A 100 -6.08 5.70 -0.27
N THR A 101 -5.01 5.65 0.53
CA THR A 101 -5.06 5.34 1.96
C THR A 101 -5.96 6.32 2.71
N PHE A 102 -5.80 7.62 2.49
CA PHE A 102 -6.63 8.65 3.11
C PHE A 102 -8.10 8.56 2.66
N SER A 103 -8.34 8.28 1.37
CA SER A 103 -9.70 8.10 0.85
C SER A 103 -10.40 6.90 1.49
N ALA A 104 -9.72 5.75 1.52
CA ALA A 104 -10.22 4.52 2.13
C ALA A 104 -10.41 4.69 3.65
N LEU A 105 -9.45 5.31 4.35
CA LEU A 105 -9.57 5.59 5.78
C LEU A 105 -10.78 6.48 6.07
N LYS A 106 -10.99 7.54 5.29
CA LYS A 106 -12.17 8.41 5.44
C LYS A 106 -13.47 7.64 5.25
N GLN A 107 -13.55 6.77 4.24
CA GLN A 107 -14.73 5.94 4.00
C GLN A 107 -14.98 4.93 5.12
N VAL A 108 -13.94 4.43 5.77
CA VAL A 108 -14.04 3.47 6.88
C VAL A 108 -14.47 4.12 8.19
N ILE A 109 -14.02 5.34 8.48
CA ILE A 109 -14.31 6.02 9.77
C ILE A 109 -15.60 6.86 9.79
N THR A 110 -16.15 7.21 8.61
CA THR A 110 -17.34 8.07 8.49
C THR A 110 -18.69 7.39 8.76
N PRO A 111 -18.90 6.08 8.49
CA PRO A 111 -20.22 5.47 8.60
C PRO A 111 -20.76 5.38 10.03
N LYS A 112 -22.10 5.41 10.16
CA LYS A 112 -22.80 5.32 11.45
C LYS A 112 -22.95 3.90 11.99
N GLU A 113 -22.87 2.88 11.13
CA GLU A 113 -23.06 1.47 11.48
C GLU A 113 -21.90 0.65 10.96
N VAL A 114 -21.34 -0.23 11.79
CA VAL A 114 -20.27 -1.15 11.39
C VAL A 114 -20.82 -2.28 10.54
N THR A 115 -20.43 -2.31 9.27
CA THR A 115 -20.76 -3.38 8.30
C THR A 115 -19.53 -4.20 7.94
N LEU A 116 -19.70 -5.44 7.44
CA LEU A 116 -18.58 -6.26 6.97
C LEU A 116 -17.70 -5.55 5.95
N ASN A 117 -18.30 -4.74 5.07
CA ASN A 117 -17.58 -3.95 4.08
C ASN A 117 -16.64 -2.92 4.74
N GLN A 118 -17.02 -2.34 5.88
CA GLN A 118 -16.13 -1.45 6.63
C GLN A 118 -15.00 -2.20 7.32
N ILE A 119 -15.26 -3.40 7.85
CA ILE A 119 -14.20 -4.25 8.42
C ILE A 119 -13.15 -4.56 7.34
N VAL A 120 -13.61 -4.98 6.17
CA VAL A 120 -12.76 -5.26 5.01
C VAL A 120 -12.03 -3.99 4.55
N GLY A 121 -12.71 -2.85 4.55
CA GLY A 121 -12.10 -1.56 4.26
C GLY A 121 -10.97 -1.19 5.24
N SER A 122 -11.14 -1.44 6.54
CA SER A 122 -10.09 -1.24 7.54
C SER A 122 -8.87 -2.12 7.25
N ILE A 123 -9.09 -3.39 6.88
CA ILE A 123 -7.99 -4.28 6.46
C ILE A 123 -7.28 -3.70 5.24
N CYS A 124 -8.01 -3.21 4.23
CA CYS A 124 -7.40 -2.58 3.06
C CYS A 124 -6.55 -1.36 3.43
N VAL A 125 -7.02 -0.52 4.35
CA VAL A 125 -6.27 0.64 4.84
C VAL A 125 -4.96 0.21 5.50
N TYR A 126 -4.98 -0.84 6.31
CA TYR A 126 -3.77 -1.40 6.92
C TYR A 126 -2.75 -1.85 5.86
N LEU A 127 -3.20 -2.57 4.83
CA LEU A 127 -2.34 -3.03 3.74
C LEU A 127 -1.79 -1.85 2.89
N LEU A 128 -2.61 -0.83 2.64
CA LEU A 128 -2.18 0.37 1.91
C LEU A 128 -1.16 1.21 2.70
N PHE A 129 -1.26 1.22 4.04
CA PHE A 129 -0.24 1.83 4.90
C PHE A 129 1.12 1.15 4.73
N GLY A 130 1.18 -0.19 4.78
CA GLY A 130 2.43 -0.92 4.52
C GLY A 130 3.01 -0.60 3.15
N LEU A 131 2.19 -0.67 2.09
CA LEU A 131 2.66 -0.26 0.76
C LEU A 131 3.20 1.19 0.73
N SER A 132 2.58 2.12 1.45
CA SER A 132 3.07 3.50 1.52
C SER A 132 4.45 3.59 2.18
N PHE A 133 4.68 2.88 3.28
CA PHE A 133 5.98 2.82 3.95
C PHE A 133 7.05 2.15 3.07
N ALA A 134 6.69 1.11 2.32
CA ALA A 134 7.61 0.50 1.35
C ALA A 134 8.16 1.54 0.35
N PHE A 135 7.31 2.41 -0.20
CA PHE A 135 7.77 3.48 -1.09
C PHE A 135 8.60 4.56 -0.36
N ILE A 136 8.31 4.85 0.90
CA ILE A 136 9.15 5.73 1.73
C ILE A 136 10.55 5.14 1.90
N TYR A 137 10.68 3.83 2.15
CA TYR A 137 11.99 3.16 2.28
C TYR A 137 12.75 3.09 0.97
N LEU A 138 12.04 2.83 -0.12
CA LEU A 138 12.59 2.87 -1.48
C LEU A 138 13.17 4.26 -1.80
N ILE A 139 12.46 5.34 -1.50
CA ILE A 139 12.98 6.71 -1.67
C ILE A 139 14.24 6.93 -0.81
N GLN A 140 14.26 6.41 0.41
CA GLN A 140 15.44 6.52 1.27
C GLN A 140 16.64 5.76 0.72
N LEU A 141 16.42 4.60 0.09
CA LEU A 141 17.46 3.81 -0.57
C LEU A 141 18.13 4.56 -1.73
N GLU A 142 17.38 5.44 -2.39
CA GLU A 142 17.86 6.31 -3.46
C GLU A 142 18.58 7.56 -2.91
N LEU A 143 18.06 8.16 -1.83
CA LEU A 143 18.57 9.43 -1.30
C LEU A 143 19.80 9.30 -0.40
N PHE A 144 19.99 8.14 0.23
CA PHE A 144 21.06 7.94 1.20
C PHE A 144 22.03 6.86 0.76
N ASN A 145 23.29 7.01 1.18
CA ASN A 145 24.27 5.96 1.01
C ASN A 145 24.10 4.90 2.12
N THR A 146 23.84 3.64 1.73
CA THR A 146 23.71 2.49 2.64
C THR A 146 22.69 2.66 3.81
N PRO A 147 21.43 3.06 3.58
CA PRO A 147 20.45 3.34 4.64
C PRO A 147 19.92 2.08 5.37
N PHE A 148 20.10 0.90 4.78
CA PHE A 148 19.67 -0.38 5.33
C PHE A 148 20.75 -1.44 5.15
N ASN A 149 20.94 -2.28 6.16
CA ASN A 149 21.63 -3.56 6.00
C ASN A 149 20.67 -4.56 5.33
N GLY A 150 21.22 -5.52 4.57
CA GLY A 150 20.41 -6.54 3.87
C GLY A 150 19.80 -6.06 2.56
N LEU A 151 19.98 -4.79 2.18
CA LEU A 151 19.58 -4.24 0.89
C LEU A 151 20.80 -3.71 0.14
N GLU A 152 20.89 -4.05 -1.14
CA GLU A 152 21.94 -3.57 -2.05
C GLU A 152 21.51 -2.29 -2.77
N HIS A 153 22.47 -1.42 -3.09
CA HIS A 153 22.22 -0.25 -3.93
C HIS A 153 22.18 -0.69 -5.41
N LYS A 154 20.98 -1.05 -5.85
CA LYS A 154 20.62 -1.49 -7.20
C LYS A 154 19.36 -0.72 -7.64
N PRO A 155 18.98 -0.74 -8.93
CA PRO A 155 17.79 -0.04 -9.41
C PRO A 155 16.60 -0.29 -8.48
N TRP A 156 15.82 0.76 -8.18
CA TRP A 156 14.78 0.68 -7.16
C TRP A 156 13.76 -0.44 -7.38
N LEU A 157 13.46 -0.75 -8.65
CA LEU A 157 12.61 -1.90 -9.01
C LEU A 157 13.19 -3.19 -8.46
N ASP A 158 14.50 -3.36 -8.51
CA ASP A 158 15.20 -4.55 -8.06
C ASP A 158 15.11 -4.77 -6.54
N ASN A 159 14.78 -3.72 -5.80
CA ASN A 159 14.56 -3.73 -4.35
C ASN A 159 13.07 -3.74 -3.97
N LEU A 160 12.14 -3.59 -4.92
CA LEU A 160 10.71 -3.40 -4.63
C LEU A 160 10.11 -4.53 -3.78
N PHE A 161 10.38 -5.78 -4.12
CA PHE A 161 9.83 -6.93 -3.39
C PHE A 161 10.37 -6.99 -1.95
N GLU A 162 11.69 -6.88 -1.78
CA GLU A 162 12.36 -6.94 -0.47
C GLU A 162 11.91 -5.81 0.45
N VAL A 163 11.73 -4.61 -0.11
CA VAL A 163 11.27 -3.45 0.67
C VAL A 163 9.79 -3.56 1.05
N ILE A 164 8.94 -4.12 0.18
CA ILE A 164 7.55 -4.45 0.54
C ILE A 164 7.57 -5.47 1.68
N TYR A 165 8.35 -6.54 1.57
CA TYR A 165 8.50 -7.55 2.62
C TYR A 165 8.96 -6.91 3.95
N PHE A 166 10.01 -6.10 3.93
CA PHE A 166 10.53 -5.38 5.10
C PHE A 166 9.48 -4.49 5.77
N SER A 167 8.71 -3.74 4.98
CA SER A 167 7.62 -2.91 5.49
C SER A 167 6.55 -3.76 6.18
N PHE A 168 6.09 -4.85 5.57
CA PHE A 168 5.05 -5.68 6.18
C PHE A 168 5.50 -6.39 7.45
N ILE A 169 6.74 -6.91 7.52
CA ILE A 169 7.25 -7.51 8.76
C ILE A 169 7.47 -6.47 9.87
N THR A 170 7.75 -5.21 9.50
CA THR A 170 7.87 -4.09 10.45
C THR A 170 6.51 -3.64 10.95
N LEU A 171 5.55 -3.41 10.04
CA LEU A 171 4.17 -3.03 10.33
C LEU A 171 3.45 -4.05 11.21
N THR A 172 3.73 -5.34 11.01
CA THR A 172 3.19 -6.45 11.81
C THR A 172 4.01 -6.76 13.06
N THR A 173 5.09 -6.02 13.31
CA THR A 173 6.00 -6.16 14.47
C THR A 173 6.69 -7.54 14.57
N VAL A 174 6.83 -8.26 13.45
CA VAL A 174 7.55 -9.53 13.39
C VAL A 174 9.06 -9.31 13.41
N GLY A 175 9.58 -8.44 12.53
CA GLY A 175 10.98 -8.00 12.51
C GLY A 175 12.03 -9.12 12.53
N PHE A 176 12.12 -9.94 11.48
CA PHE A 176 13.10 -11.04 11.38
C PHE A 176 14.57 -10.60 11.49
N GLY A 177 14.88 -9.34 11.15
CA GLY A 177 16.21 -8.75 11.33
C GLY A 177 17.19 -8.98 10.17
N ASP A 178 16.71 -9.58 9.08
CA ASP A 178 17.39 -9.71 7.79
C ASP A 178 17.62 -8.34 7.11
N ILE A 179 16.63 -7.43 7.22
CA ILE A 179 16.77 -6.03 6.80
C ILE A 179 16.68 -5.12 8.03
N SER A 180 17.60 -4.16 8.16
CA SER A 180 17.63 -3.26 9.31
C SER A 180 18.14 -1.85 8.97
N PRO A 181 17.53 -0.79 9.52
CA PRO A 181 17.94 0.59 9.23
C PRO A 181 19.28 0.92 9.90
N THR A 182 20.20 1.53 9.15
CA THR A 182 21.54 1.93 9.64
C THR A 182 21.55 3.39 10.11
N LEU A 183 20.87 4.27 9.36
CA LEU A 183 20.85 5.71 9.57
C LEU A 183 19.66 6.18 10.43
N ALA A 184 19.78 7.39 10.99
CA ALA A 184 18.78 7.95 11.90
C ALA A 184 17.40 8.18 11.25
N ILE A 185 17.36 8.63 9.98
CA ILE A 185 16.11 8.89 9.25
C ILE A 185 15.37 7.57 8.93
N PRO A 186 16.02 6.54 8.35
CA PRO A 186 15.45 5.19 8.25
C PRO A 186 14.93 4.64 9.59
N LYS A 187 15.71 4.77 10.67
CA LYS A 187 15.27 4.34 12.01
C LYS A 187 14.00 5.04 12.45
N PHE A 188 13.87 6.34 12.19
CA PHE A 188 12.67 7.11 12.49
C PHE A 188 11.43 6.54 11.81
N PHE A 189 11.50 6.28 10.51
CA PHE A 189 10.37 5.71 9.77
C PHE A 189 10.04 4.29 10.21
N VAL A 190 11.05 3.46 10.52
CA VAL A 190 10.85 2.09 10.99
C VAL A 190 10.11 2.02 12.32
N PHE A 191 10.51 2.82 13.33
CA PHE A 191 9.74 2.81 14.57
C PHE A 191 8.37 3.49 14.42
N LEU A 192 8.24 4.50 13.54
CA LEU A 192 6.96 5.13 13.26
C LEU A 192 5.98 4.14 12.62
N GLU A 193 6.46 3.30 11.69
CA GLU A 193 5.68 2.23 11.08
C GLU A 193 5.24 1.20 12.12
N ALA A 194 6.14 0.75 13.00
CA ALA A 194 5.81 -0.20 14.06
C ALA A 194 4.78 0.35 15.06
N ILE A 195 4.91 1.62 15.46
CA ILE A 195 3.91 2.31 16.29
C ILE A 195 2.58 2.39 15.55
N THR A 196 2.59 2.83 14.29
CA THR A 196 1.36 2.95 13.49
C THR A 196 0.67 1.60 13.35
N GLY A 197 1.40 0.54 13.04
CA GLY A 197 0.86 -0.80 12.85
C GLY A 197 0.21 -1.39 14.11
N SER A 198 0.92 -1.33 15.24
CA SER A 198 0.43 -1.85 16.53
C SER A 198 -0.79 -1.09 17.04
N PHE A 199 -0.75 0.25 17.01
CA PHE A 199 -1.89 1.08 17.42
C PHE A 199 -3.09 0.91 16.48
N TYR A 200 -2.86 0.82 15.18
CA TYR A 200 -3.95 0.60 14.21
C TYR A 200 -4.69 -0.70 14.49
N LEU A 201 -3.96 -1.81 14.68
CA LEU A 201 -4.55 -3.11 14.98
C LEU A 201 -5.36 -3.06 16.29
N ALA A 202 -4.80 -2.45 17.34
CA ALA A 202 -5.47 -2.32 18.64
C ALA A 202 -6.77 -1.51 18.53
N ILE A 203 -6.73 -0.35 17.87
CA ILE A 203 -7.90 0.52 17.66
C ILE A 203 -8.97 -0.19 16.82
N LEU A 204 -8.55 -0.89 15.76
CA LEU A 204 -9.45 -1.64 14.89
C LEU A 204 -10.19 -2.72 15.70
N VAL A 205 -9.47 -3.57 16.43
CA VAL A 205 -10.08 -4.64 17.23
C VAL A 205 -11.00 -4.05 18.30
N ALA A 206 -10.58 -3.02 19.03
CA ALA A 206 -11.40 -2.35 20.04
C ALA A 206 -12.68 -1.75 19.45
N SER A 207 -12.60 -1.11 18.29
CA SER A 207 -13.74 -0.53 17.58
C SER A 207 -14.73 -1.62 17.14
N LEU A 208 -14.24 -2.74 16.61
CA LEU A 208 -15.08 -3.88 16.24
C LEU A 208 -15.81 -4.44 17.46
N VAL A 209 -15.11 -4.72 18.56
CA VAL A 209 -15.74 -5.28 19.77
C VAL A 209 -16.79 -4.32 20.33
N SER A 210 -16.48 -3.03 20.42
CA SER A 210 -17.42 -2.00 20.89
C SER A 210 -18.69 -1.95 20.04
N SER A 211 -18.55 -1.98 18.72
CA SER A 211 -19.70 -1.97 17.81
C SER A 211 -20.61 -3.20 17.95
N HIS A 212 -20.03 -4.39 18.17
CA HIS A 212 -20.79 -5.62 18.37
C HIS A 212 -21.56 -5.61 19.70
N LEU A 213 -20.97 -5.06 20.77
CA LEU A 213 -21.64 -4.91 22.06
C LEU A 213 -22.82 -3.93 21.96
N SER A 214 -22.61 -2.77 21.35
CA SER A 214 -23.66 -1.76 21.15
C SER A 214 -24.85 -2.29 20.32
N GLN A 215 -24.60 -3.06 19.26
CA GLN A 215 -25.68 -3.69 18.48
C GLN A 215 -26.45 -4.77 19.25
N LYS A 216 -25.79 -5.48 20.18
CA LYS A 216 -26.42 -6.49 21.02
C LYS A 216 -27.35 -5.85 22.06
N ASP A 217 -26.94 -4.73 22.64
CA ASP A 217 -27.75 -3.99 23.61
C ASP A 217 -28.95 -3.31 22.96
N ALA A 218 -28.82 -2.81 21.73
CA ALA A 218 -29.94 -2.22 20.97
C ALA A 218 -31.01 -3.25 20.50
N LYS A 219 -30.70 -4.56 20.57
CA LYS A 219 -31.63 -5.65 20.23
C LYS A 219 -32.35 -6.25 21.45
N LYS A 220 -31.97 -5.84 22.67
CA LYS A 220 -32.68 -6.17 23.90
C LYS A 220 -33.76 -5.14 24.20
#